data_AF-A0A3M7CAC7-F1
#
_entry.id   AF-A0A3M7CAC7-F1
#
_cell.length_a   1.000
_cell.length_b   1.000
_cell.length_c   1.000
_cell.angle_alpha   90.00
_cell.angle_beta   90.00
_cell.angle_gamma   90.00
#
_symmetry.space_group_name_H-M   'P 1'
#
loop_
_entity.id
_entity.type
_entity.pdbx_description
1 polymer ?
#
loop_
_entity_poly.entity_id
_entity_poly.type
_entity_poly.pdbx_seq_one_letter_code
_entity_poly.pdbx_strand_id
1 'polypeptide(L)'
;MPQTIYHPLAIAGDVARISPDFNQEIKTFHPNQSFIANLSSPDFHSTTRQAWLDLIPKGFGFLHIANPEKHPELPPPYHRHNKTVYTTSMTHQLHCLYMIAGSWNDLAVNGYTPPEEGEEDPHWHIAHCFDYIRQAIMCAGDVALEGQETTFPRGHTGTDGWNVQHVCKAYGEVYDWLERMRVDNRTRI
;
A
#
# COMPACT_ATOMS: atom_id res chain seq x y z
N MET A 1 20.14 8.09 -36.90
CA MET A 1 19.92 7.17 -35.75
C MET A 1 18.86 7.81 -34.88
N PRO A 2 17.74 7.15 -34.57
CA PRO A 2 16.78 7.71 -33.63
C PRO A 2 17.42 7.72 -32.25
N GLN A 3 17.50 8.88 -31.62
CA GLN A 3 17.90 8.99 -30.22
C GLN A 3 16.81 8.31 -29.38
N THR A 4 17.16 7.20 -28.74
CA THR A 4 16.31 6.58 -27.73
C THR A 4 16.18 7.58 -26.58
N ILE A 5 15.03 8.24 -26.47
CA ILE A 5 14.74 9.14 -25.36
C ILE A 5 14.58 8.27 -24.12
N TYR A 6 15.63 8.18 -23.31
CA TYR A 6 15.57 7.52 -22.01
C TYR A 6 14.82 8.43 -21.04
N HIS A 7 13.53 8.15 -20.85
CA HIS A 7 12.80 8.69 -19.71
C HIS A 7 13.41 8.12 -18.41
N PRO A 8 13.78 8.99 -17.44
CA PRO A 8 14.27 8.55 -16.14
C PRO A 8 13.15 7.84 -15.36
N LEU A 9 13.53 6.91 -14.49
CA LEU A 9 12.58 6.22 -13.61
C LEU A 9 11.93 7.24 -12.66
N ALA A 10 10.60 7.22 -12.58
CA ALA A 10 9.83 8.02 -11.63
C ALA A 10 9.69 7.25 -10.31
N ILE A 11 9.83 7.93 -9.17
CA ILE A 11 9.56 7.33 -7.85
C ILE A 11 8.13 6.78 -7.83
N ALA A 12 7.96 5.56 -7.31
CA ALA A 12 6.68 4.83 -7.33
C ALA A 12 6.12 4.58 -8.75
N GLY A 13 6.94 4.74 -9.79
CA GLY A 13 6.61 4.34 -11.15
C GLY A 13 6.86 2.86 -11.41
N ASP A 14 6.39 2.37 -12.54
CA ASP A 14 6.63 1.00 -12.97
C ASP A 14 7.88 0.90 -13.87
N VAL A 15 8.73 -0.10 -13.61
CA VAL A 15 10.00 -0.27 -14.36
C VAL A 15 9.74 -0.81 -15.78
N ALA A 16 8.62 -1.51 -15.99
CA ALA A 16 8.20 -2.07 -17.27
C ALA A 16 7.69 -1.01 -18.28
N ARG A 17 7.51 0.24 -17.82
CA ARG A 17 7.01 1.41 -18.57
C ARG A 17 5.65 1.17 -19.23
N ILE A 18 4.76 0.50 -18.52
CA ILE A 18 3.40 0.20 -18.97
C ILE A 18 2.43 1.29 -18.54
N SER A 19 2.57 1.79 -17.32
CA SER A 19 1.75 2.89 -16.83
C SER A 19 2.12 4.19 -17.56
N PRO A 20 1.15 5.10 -17.79
CA PRO A 20 1.45 6.41 -18.34
C PRO A 20 2.18 7.28 -17.32
N ASP A 21 2.74 8.39 -17.78
CA ASP A 21 3.19 9.44 -16.87
C ASP A 21 1.98 10.07 -16.15
N PHE A 22 2.07 10.16 -14.83
CA PHE A 22 1.06 10.84 -14.00
C PHE A 22 1.55 12.22 -13.56
N ASN A 23 0.64 13.19 -13.53
CA ASN A 23 0.93 14.50 -12.95
C ASN A 23 1.10 14.40 -11.43
N GLN A 24 1.91 15.29 -10.87
CA GLN A 24 2.11 15.42 -9.43
C GLN A 24 1.12 16.43 -8.85
N GLU A 25 0.62 16.16 -7.65
CA GLU A 25 -0.20 17.09 -6.89
C GLU A 25 0.32 17.25 -5.46
N ILE A 26 0.22 18.46 -4.93
CA ILE A 26 0.57 18.73 -3.53
C ILE A 26 -0.65 18.43 -2.66
N LYS A 27 -0.48 17.52 -1.69
CA LYS A 27 -1.52 17.18 -0.71
C LYS A 27 -1.03 17.48 0.70
N THR A 28 -1.92 18.02 1.52
CA THR A 28 -1.76 18.05 2.97
C THR A 28 -2.65 16.96 3.55
N PHE A 29 -2.10 16.13 4.44
CA PHE A 29 -2.87 15.06 5.06
C PHE A 29 -3.73 15.63 6.19
N HIS A 30 -4.98 15.19 6.22
CA HIS A 30 -5.94 15.52 7.26
C HIS A 30 -6.60 14.23 7.75
N PRO A 31 -6.82 14.09 9.08
CA PRO A 31 -7.53 12.93 9.59
C PRO A 31 -8.91 12.79 8.95
N ASN A 32 -9.23 11.59 8.49
CA ASN A 32 -10.55 11.27 7.95
C ASN A 32 -11.15 10.08 8.69
N GLN A 33 -12.08 10.41 9.59
CA GLN A 33 -12.74 9.43 10.46
C GLN A 33 -13.57 8.40 9.66
N SER A 34 -14.00 8.67 8.43
CA SER A 34 -14.74 7.66 7.65
C SER A 34 -13.94 6.39 7.35
N PHE A 35 -12.61 6.42 7.47
CA PHE A 35 -11.73 5.27 7.24
C PHE A 35 -11.30 4.52 8.50
N ILE A 36 -11.49 5.14 9.68
CA ILE A 36 -10.94 4.66 10.95
C ILE A 36 -11.90 4.81 12.14
N ALA A 37 -13.09 5.40 11.92
CA ALA A 37 -14.11 5.53 12.94
C ALA A 37 -14.48 4.15 13.46
N ASN A 38 -14.58 4.07 14.79
CA ASN A 38 -15.00 2.87 15.48
C ASN A 38 -14.05 1.67 15.30
N LEU A 39 -12.77 1.91 15.01
CA LEU A 39 -11.76 0.86 15.16
C LEU A 39 -11.74 0.45 16.65
N SER A 40 -12.08 -0.81 16.94
CA SER A 40 -12.41 -1.44 18.24
C SER A 40 -13.92 -1.61 18.52
N SER A 41 -14.76 -1.44 17.50
CA SER A 41 -16.21 -1.62 17.62
C SER A 41 -16.69 -2.82 16.81
N PRO A 42 -17.74 -3.54 17.29
CA PRO A 42 -18.42 -4.56 16.50
C PRO A 42 -18.93 -4.04 15.14
N ASP A 43 -19.20 -2.74 15.03
CA ASP A 43 -19.78 -2.14 13.83
C ASP A 43 -18.74 -1.65 12.79
N PHE A 44 -17.43 -1.74 13.07
CA PHE A 44 -16.36 -1.25 12.18
C PHE A 44 -16.56 -1.68 10.72
N HIS A 45 -16.81 -2.97 10.50
CA HIS A 45 -16.99 -3.51 9.16
C HIS A 45 -18.23 -3.00 8.44
N SER A 46 -19.29 -2.63 9.16
CA SER A 46 -20.50 -2.12 8.52
C SER A 46 -20.38 -0.63 8.19
N THR A 47 -19.73 0.15 9.06
CA THR A 47 -19.63 1.61 8.92
C THR A 47 -18.51 2.07 7.99
N THR A 48 -17.40 1.33 7.95
CA THR A 48 -16.14 1.80 7.34
C THR A 48 -15.82 1.11 6.02
N ARG A 49 -16.39 -0.08 5.78
CA ARG A 49 -16.11 -0.89 4.59
C ARG A 49 -16.38 -0.18 3.27
N GLN A 50 -17.47 0.58 3.16
CA GLN A 50 -17.77 1.26 1.90
C GLN A 50 -16.73 2.33 1.56
N ALA A 51 -16.28 3.11 2.54
CA ALA A 51 -15.24 4.11 2.33
C ALA A 51 -13.96 3.46 1.77
N TRP A 52 -13.53 2.33 2.33
CA TRP A 52 -12.37 1.59 1.81
C TRP A 52 -12.60 0.99 0.42
N LEU A 53 -13.80 0.47 0.14
CA LEU A 53 -14.13 -0.02 -1.20
C LEU A 53 -14.07 1.10 -2.24
N ASP A 54 -14.44 2.32 -1.89
CA ASP A 54 -14.42 3.48 -2.78
C ASP A 54 -13.00 3.96 -3.13
N LEU A 55 -11.98 3.58 -2.36
CA LEU A 55 -10.58 3.85 -2.69
C LEU A 55 -10.04 2.94 -3.80
N ILE A 56 -10.62 1.76 -3.94
CA ILE A 56 -10.14 0.77 -4.91
C ILE A 56 -10.93 0.95 -6.21
N PRO A 57 -10.26 1.12 -7.37
CA PRO A 57 -10.94 1.18 -8.65
C PRO A 57 -11.81 -0.06 -8.91
N LYS A 58 -12.85 0.11 -9.73
CA LYS A 58 -13.66 -1.01 -10.22
C LYS A 58 -12.76 -2.11 -10.80
N GLY A 59 -13.11 -3.37 -10.55
CA GLY A 59 -12.27 -4.51 -10.93
C GLY A 59 -11.11 -4.78 -9.96
N PHE A 60 -11.10 -4.12 -8.79
CA PHE A 60 -10.06 -4.22 -7.76
C PHE A 60 -8.68 -3.70 -8.21
N GLY A 61 -8.63 -2.86 -9.25
CA GLY A 61 -7.37 -2.37 -9.81
C GLY A 61 -6.60 -3.39 -10.64
N PHE A 62 -7.15 -4.57 -10.91
CA PHE A 62 -6.50 -5.54 -11.79
C PHE A 62 -6.46 -5.05 -13.24
N LEU A 63 -5.26 -5.09 -13.81
CA LEU A 63 -4.93 -4.67 -15.17
C LEU A 63 -4.73 -5.89 -16.07
N HIS A 64 -5.16 -5.76 -17.31
CA HIS A 64 -4.79 -6.67 -18.38
C HIS A 64 -3.68 -6.02 -19.21
N ILE A 65 -2.54 -6.70 -19.32
CA ILE A 65 -1.41 -6.24 -20.14
C ILE A 65 -1.35 -7.09 -21.40
N ALA A 66 -1.39 -6.43 -22.56
CA ALA A 66 -1.27 -7.10 -23.84
C ALA A 66 0.20 -7.44 -24.13
N ASN A 67 0.47 -8.66 -24.60
CA ASN A 67 1.82 -9.14 -24.93
C ASN A 67 2.84 -9.00 -23.76
N PRO A 68 2.53 -9.51 -22.54
CA PRO A 68 3.41 -9.36 -21.38
C PRO A 68 4.81 -9.93 -21.61
N GLU A 69 4.98 -10.89 -22.53
CA GLU A 69 6.26 -11.47 -22.93
C GLU A 69 7.25 -10.45 -23.55
N LYS A 70 6.77 -9.25 -23.93
CA LYS A 70 7.62 -8.15 -24.42
C LYS A 70 8.21 -7.30 -23.30
N HIS A 71 7.80 -7.51 -22.06
CA HIS A 71 8.21 -6.75 -20.88
C HIS A 71 8.94 -7.68 -19.91
N PRO A 72 10.26 -7.90 -20.08
CA PRO A 72 11.03 -8.82 -19.24
C PRO A 72 11.08 -8.42 -17.76
N GLU A 73 10.74 -7.18 -17.43
CA GLU A 73 10.67 -6.66 -16.07
C GLU A 73 9.39 -7.08 -15.33
N LEU A 74 8.38 -7.60 -16.04
CA LEU A 74 7.15 -8.09 -15.42
C LEU A 74 7.38 -9.41 -14.69
N PRO A 75 6.78 -9.59 -13.50
CA PRO A 75 6.69 -10.92 -12.88
C PRO A 75 5.76 -11.84 -13.70
N PRO A 76 5.72 -13.15 -13.43
CA PRO A 76 4.70 -14.03 -13.98
C PRO A 76 3.28 -13.51 -13.68
N PRO A 77 2.34 -13.53 -14.63
CA PRO A 77 0.99 -13.00 -14.40
C PRO A 77 0.18 -13.87 -13.44
N TYR A 78 -0.67 -13.24 -12.65
CA TYR A 78 -1.69 -13.93 -11.88
C TYR A 78 -2.87 -14.33 -12.78
N HIS A 79 -3.47 -15.50 -12.54
CA HIS A 79 -4.61 -15.98 -13.32
C HIS A 79 -5.93 -15.73 -12.58
N ARG A 80 -6.81 -14.92 -13.19
CA ARG A 80 -8.12 -14.57 -12.63
C ARG A 80 -9.18 -14.47 -13.72
N HIS A 81 -10.35 -15.08 -13.51
CA HIS A 81 -11.47 -15.07 -14.46
C HIS A 81 -11.08 -15.50 -15.90
N ASN A 82 -10.30 -16.58 -16.02
CA ASN A 82 -9.76 -17.09 -17.30
C ASN A 82 -8.91 -16.05 -18.08
N LYS A 83 -8.32 -15.08 -17.37
CA LYS A 83 -7.42 -14.08 -17.93
C LYS A 83 -6.15 -14.01 -17.09
N THR A 84 -5.06 -13.58 -17.73
CA THR A 84 -3.86 -13.12 -17.04
C THR A 84 -4.05 -11.66 -16.63
N VAL A 85 -3.72 -11.38 -15.37
CA VAL A 85 -3.87 -10.05 -14.77
C VAL A 85 -2.65 -9.70 -13.93
N TYR A 86 -2.48 -8.41 -13.72
CA TYR A 86 -1.54 -7.81 -12.77
C TYR A 86 -2.32 -6.85 -11.87
N THR A 87 -1.84 -6.59 -10.66
CA THR A 87 -2.35 -5.49 -9.83
C THR A 87 -1.29 -4.43 -9.68
N THR A 88 -1.65 -3.24 -9.20
CA THR A 88 -0.65 -2.24 -8.79
C THR A 88 -0.36 -2.38 -7.30
N SER A 89 0.88 -2.08 -6.91
CA SER A 89 1.29 -2.07 -5.51
C SER A 89 0.42 -1.17 -4.64
N MET A 90 0.04 0.03 -5.11
CA MET A 90 -0.87 0.92 -4.39
C MET A 90 -2.19 0.21 -4.03
N THR A 91 -2.84 -0.44 -5.00
CA THR A 91 -4.12 -1.12 -4.76
C THR A 91 -3.97 -2.34 -3.86
N HIS A 92 -2.86 -3.07 -3.96
CA HIS A 92 -2.61 -4.21 -3.09
C HIS A 92 -2.28 -3.76 -1.65
N GLN A 93 -1.45 -2.73 -1.48
CA GLN A 93 -1.14 -2.12 -0.19
C GLN A 93 -2.40 -1.62 0.53
N LEU A 94 -3.31 -0.95 -0.19
CA LEU A 94 -4.60 -0.53 0.38
C LEU A 94 -5.46 -1.73 0.82
N HIS A 95 -5.50 -2.80 0.01
CA HIS A 95 -6.19 -4.04 0.38
C HIS A 95 -5.60 -4.66 1.66
N CYS A 96 -4.28 -4.80 1.72
CA CYS A 96 -3.58 -5.32 2.90
C CYS A 96 -3.85 -4.45 4.13
N LEU A 97 -3.76 -3.12 4.00
CA LEU A 97 -3.98 -2.21 5.11
C LEU A 97 -5.40 -2.33 5.67
N TYR A 98 -6.42 -2.45 4.81
CA TYR A 98 -7.80 -2.72 5.23
C TYR A 98 -7.95 -4.08 5.93
N MET A 99 -7.30 -5.14 5.42
CA MET A 99 -7.33 -6.47 6.05
C MET A 99 -6.71 -6.44 7.44
N ILE A 100 -5.57 -5.75 7.61
CA ILE A 100 -4.91 -5.59 8.91
C ILE A 100 -5.80 -4.80 9.86
N ALA A 101 -6.43 -3.70 9.42
CA ALA A 101 -7.35 -2.91 10.23
C ALA A 101 -8.55 -3.74 10.72
N GLY A 102 -9.14 -4.56 9.84
CA GLY A 102 -10.22 -5.49 10.21
C GLY A 102 -9.79 -6.54 11.23
N SER A 103 -8.67 -7.23 10.99
CA SER A 103 -8.15 -8.24 11.93
C SER A 103 -7.76 -7.63 13.28
N TRP A 104 -7.20 -6.41 13.28
CA TRP A 104 -6.95 -5.69 14.51
C TRP A 104 -8.26 -5.40 15.24
N ASN A 105 -9.30 -4.96 14.53
CA ASN A 105 -10.60 -4.64 15.13
C ASN A 105 -11.20 -5.89 15.81
N ASP A 106 -11.16 -7.04 15.13
CA ASP A 106 -11.67 -8.31 15.66
C ASP A 106 -10.98 -8.70 16.99
N LEU A 107 -9.68 -8.44 17.10
CA LEU A 107 -8.91 -8.65 18.33
C LEU A 107 -9.25 -7.59 19.40
N ALA A 108 -9.33 -6.33 19.00
CA ALA A 108 -9.51 -5.18 19.89
C ALA A 108 -10.88 -5.15 20.57
N VAL A 109 -11.95 -5.58 19.88
CA VAL A 109 -13.33 -5.61 20.40
C VAL A 109 -13.45 -6.35 21.74
N ASN A 110 -12.60 -7.36 21.98
CA ASN A 110 -12.62 -8.15 23.22
C ASN A 110 -11.34 -8.02 24.07
N GLY A 111 -10.37 -7.22 23.63
CA GLY A 111 -9.01 -7.17 24.18
C GLY A 111 -8.59 -5.83 24.78
N TYR A 112 -9.52 -4.87 24.93
CA TYR A 112 -9.19 -3.52 25.40
C TYR A 112 -8.59 -3.54 26.81
N THR A 113 -7.36 -3.07 26.93
CA THR A 113 -6.70 -2.76 28.21
C THR A 113 -6.53 -1.24 28.25
N PRO A 114 -7.18 -0.53 29.19
CA PRO A 114 -7.01 0.92 29.30
C PRO A 114 -5.52 1.27 29.51
N PRO A 115 -5.03 2.37 28.92
CA PRO A 115 -3.68 2.85 29.20
C PRO A 115 -3.53 3.22 30.67
N GLU A 116 -2.30 3.13 31.20
CA GLU A 116 -2.00 3.65 32.54
C GLU A 116 -2.16 5.18 32.58
N GLU A 117 -2.32 5.75 33.77
CA GLU A 117 -2.50 7.20 33.91
C GLU A 117 -1.27 7.96 33.37
N GLY A 118 -1.49 8.76 32.32
CA GLY A 118 -0.43 9.52 31.64
C GLY A 118 0.13 8.86 30.38
N GLU A 119 -0.30 7.64 30.04
CA GLU A 119 0.03 6.99 28.78
C GLU A 119 -0.97 7.35 27.65
N GLU A 120 -0.48 7.31 26.41
CA GLU A 120 -1.32 7.52 25.23
C GLU A 120 -2.20 6.29 24.99
N ASP A 121 -3.45 6.50 24.57
CA ASP A 121 -4.35 5.41 24.23
C ASP A 121 -3.86 4.69 22.96
N PRO A 122 -3.42 3.41 23.07
CA PRO A 122 -2.89 2.68 21.92
C PRO A 122 -3.96 2.45 20.84
N HIS A 123 -5.25 2.40 21.20
CA HIS A 123 -6.33 2.20 20.23
C HIS A 123 -6.52 3.43 19.35
N TRP A 124 -6.47 4.63 19.95
CA TRP A 124 -6.51 5.88 19.21
C TRP A 124 -5.29 6.03 18.30
N HIS A 125 -4.09 5.74 18.81
CA HIS A 125 -2.84 5.87 18.04
C HIS A 125 -2.87 4.93 16.83
N ILE A 126 -3.30 3.68 17.02
CA ILE A 126 -3.43 2.71 15.93
C ILE A 126 -4.44 3.17 14.87
N ALA A 127 -5.61 3.67 15.28
CA ALA A 127 -6.60 4.21 14.37
C ALA A 127 -6.01 5.36 13.54
N HIS A 128 -5.32 6.32 14.18
CA HIS A 128 -4.64 7.40 13.47
C HIS A 128 -3.59 6.89 12.47
N CYS A 129 -2.77 5.91 12.86
CA CYS A 129 -1.75 5.30 12.00
C CYS A 129 -2.34 4.69 10.73
N PHE A 130 -3.47 3.99 10.82
CA PHE A 130 -4.13 3.43 9.64
C PHE A 130 -4.54 4.51 8.64
N ASP A 131 -5.13 5.62 9.10
CA ASP A 131 -5.53 6.70 8.20
C ASP A 131 -4.31 7.44 7.61
N TYR A 132 -3.27 7.63 8.41
CA TYR A 132 -2.01 8.24 7.96
C TYR A 132 -1.33 7.39 6.87
N ILE A 133 -1.15 6.08 7.11
CA ILE A 133 -0.51 5.16 6.14
C ILE A 133 -1.36 5.04 4.87
N ARG A 134 -2.69 4.98 5.01
CA ARG A 134 -3.61 4.99 3.86
C ARG A 134 -3.38 6.22 2.96
N GLN A 135 -3.26 7.40 3.56
CA GLN A 135 -2.95 8.63 2.84
C GLN A 135 -1.56 8.60 2.19
N ALA A 136 -0.55 8.05 2.90
CA ALA A 136 0.80 7.88 2.36
C ALA A 136 0.83 6.95 1.14
N ILE A 137 0.11 5.82 1.17
CA ILE A 137 -0.02 4.90 0.03
C ILE A 137 -0.63 5.61 -1.18
N MET A 138 -1.74 6.33 -0.97
CA MET A 138 -2.41 7.08 -2.05
C MET A 138 -1.54 8.20 -2.62
N CYS A 139 -0.79 8.90 -1.75
CA CYS A 139 0.10 9.98 -2.17
C CYS A 139 1.33 9.48 -2.93
N ALA A 140 1.86 8.32 -2.55
CA ALA A 140 2.95 7.68 -3.29
C ALA A 140 2.46 7.15 -4.64
N GLY A 141 1.27 6.53 -4.66
CA GLY A 141 0.65 6.04 -5.89
C GLY A 141 1.51 5.00 -6.60
N ASP A 142 2.12 4.07 -5.86
CA ASP A 142 3.04 3.07 -6.42
C ASP A 142 2.36 2.18 -7.47
N VAL A 143 2.71 2.38 -8.74
CA VAL A 143 2.14 1.67 -9.88
C VAL A 143 2.98 0.48 -10.34
N ALA A 144 3.97 0.05 -9.54
CA ALA A 144 4.68 -1.21 -9.81
C ALA A 144 3.67 -2.37 -10.00
N LEU A 145 3.94 -3.22 -10.99
CA LEU A 145 3.00 -4.24 -11.45
C LEU A 145 3.29 -5.59 -10.79
N GLU A 146 2.35 -6.03 -9.96
CA GLU A 146 2.46 -7.26 -9.20
C GLU A 146 1.72 -8.42 -9.85
N GLY A 147 2.35 -9.58 -9.83
CA GLY A 147 1.92 -10.79 -10.52
C GLY A 147 1.53 -11.92 -9.57
N GLN A 148 1.69 -13.15 -10.04
CA GLN A 148 1.46 -14.38 -9.28
C GLN A 148 2.34 -14.40 -8.02
N GLU A 149 1.76 -14.85 -6.91
CA GLU A 149 2.50 -15.13 -5.68
C GLU A 149 3.69 -16.07 -5.91
N THR A 150 4.68 -15.95 -5.03
CA THR A 150 5.89 -16.79 -5.02
C THR A 150 6.14 -17.47 -3.68
N THR A 151 5.36 -17.10 -2.66
CA THR A 151 5.59 -17.50 -1.27
C THR A 151 4.37 -18.17 -0.62
N PHE A 152 3.23 -18.25 -1.30
CA PHE A 152 2.02 -18.76 -0.66
C PHE A 152 2.10 -20.28 -0.43
N PRO A 153 1.48 -20.79 0.66
CA PRO A 153 1.36 -22.22 0.86
C PRO A 153 0.54 -22.89 -0.25
N ARG A 154 0.80 -24.17 -0.50
CA ARG A 154 0.08 -24.96 -1.51
C ARG A 154 -1.44 -24.86 -1.30
N GLY A 155 -2.16 -24.49 -2.36
CA GLY A 155 -3.62 -24.35 -2.35
C GLY A 155 -4.11 -22.91 -2.14
N HIS A 156 -3.21 -21.98 -1.83
CA HIS A 156 -3.49 -20.55 -1.84
C HIS A 156 -3.00 -19.94 -3.16
N THR A 157 -3.71 -18.95 -3.67
CA THR A 157 -3.35 -18.25 -4.91
C THR A 157 -3.66 -16.77 -4.74
N GLY A 158 -2.92 -15.94 -5.45
CA GLY A 158 -3.11 -14.50 -5.42
C GLY A 158 -1.85 -13.81 -5.90
N THR A 159 -1.67 -12.61 -5.39
CA THR A 159 -0.48 -11.80 -5.53
C THR A 159 0.05 -11.52 -4.13
N ASP A 160 1.36 -11.64 -3.93
CA ASP A 160 2.01 -11.44 -2.63
C ASP A 160 2.90 -10.19 -2.60
N GLY A 161 2.94 -9.45 -3.72
CA GLY A 161 3.74 -8.24 -3.90
C GLY A 161 5.25 -8.49 -4.01
N TRP A 162 5.71 -9.74 -3.99
CA TRP A 162 7.12 -10.06 -4.05
C TRP A 162 7.62 -10.23 -5.48
N ASN A 163 8.95 -10.14 -5.65
CA ASN A 163 9.64 -10.26 -6.94
C ASN A 163 9.20 -9.22 -8.00
N VAL A 164 8.76 -8.06 -7.52
CA VAL A 164 8.42 -6.88 -8.31
C VAL A 164 9.45 -5.80 -8.06
N GLN A 165 9.81 -5.07 -9.10
CA GLN A 165 10.75 -3.97 -8.99
C GLN A 165 10.01 -2.66 -8.67
N HIS A 166 10.47 -1.98 -7.61
CA HIS A 166 9.96 -0.68 -7.20
C HIS A 166 11.01 0.41 -7.44
N VAL A 167 10.56 1.61 -7.80
CA VAL A 167 11.43 2.78 -7.87
C VAL A 167 11.35 3.56 -6.57
N CYS A 168 12.38 3.39 -5.73
CA CYS A 168 12.46 3.99 -4.40
C CYS A 168 13.48 5.13 -4.36
N LYS A 169 13.34 6.01 -3.37
CA LYS A 169 14.49 6.79 -2.90
C LYS A 169 15.55 5.83 -2.37
N ALA A 170 16.83 6.16 -2.54
CA ALA A 170 17.91 5.40 -1.92
C ALA A 170 17.76 5.46 -0.39
N TYR A 171 17.27 4.37 0.22
CA TYR A 171 16.92 4.36 1.64
C TYR A 171 18.11 4.72 2.54
N GLY A 172 19.32 4.27 2.20
CA GLY A 172 20.54 4.63 2.93
C GLY A 172 20.82 6.14 2.93
N GLU A 173 20.60 6.83 1.81
CA GLU A 173 20.80 8.28 1.75
C GLU A 173 19.74 9.03 2.57
N VAL A 174 18.49 8.56 2.54
CA VAL A 174 17.40 9.10 3.38
C VAL A 174 17.73 8.89 4.86
N TYR A 175 18.17 7.68 5.22
CA TYR A 175 18.54 7.31 6.58
C TYR A 175 19.69 8.17 7.10
N ASP A 176 20.79 8.28 6.34
CA ASP A 176 21.96 9.07 6.71
C ASP A 176 21.63 10.56 6.87
N TRP A 177 20.73 11.08 6.04
CA TRP A 177 20.23 12.44 6.18
C TRP A 177 19.43 12.62 7.48
N LEU A 178 18.50 11.71 7.79
CA LEU A 178 17.71 11.76 9.02
C LEU A 178 18.60 11.66 10.26
N GLU A 179 19.59 10.77 10.25
CA GLU A 179 20.57 10.64 11.32
C GLU A 179 21.32 11.95 11.57
N ARG A 180 21.77 12.65 10.52
CA ARG A 180 22.44 13.96 10.67
C ARG A 180 21.52 15.05 11.21
N MET A 181 20.21 14.95 10.95
CA MET A 181 19.22 15.96 11.31
C MET A 181 18.46 15.65 12.61
N ARG A 182 18.71 14.49 13.24
CA ARG A 182 17.97 14.04 14.42
C ARG A 182 18.08 15.05 15.58
N VAL A 183 16.98 15.22 16.30
CA VAL A 183 16.88 16.16 17.43
C VAL A 183 17.38 15.53 18.74
N ASP A 184 17.32 14.20 18.86
CA ASP A 184 17.80 13.45 20.02
C ASP A 184 18.28 12.04 19.62
N ASN A 185 18.76 11.25 20.60
CA ASN A 185 19.28 9.89 20.41
C ASN A 185 18.36 8.81 21.02
N ARG A 186 17.05 9.06 21.15
CA ARG A 186 16.12 8.03 21.65
C ARG A 186 16.00 6.90 20.63
N THR A 187 15.86 5.67 21.14
CA THR A 187 15.84 4.45 20.32
C THR A 187 14.62 3.56 20.60
N ARG A 188 13.59 4.09 21.28
CA ARG A 188 12.34 3.38 21.56
C ARG A 188 11.23 3.98 20.71
N ILE A 189 10.39 3.11 20.16
CA ILE A 189 9.12 3.42 19.48
C ILE A 189 8.04 3.41 20.53
#